data_AF-A0A8K0IIA9-F1
#
_entry.id   AF-A0A8K0IIA9-F1
#
_cell.length_a   1.000
_cell.length_b   1.000
_cell.length_c   1.000
_cell.angle_alpha   90.00
_cell.angle_beta   90.00
_cell.angle_gamma   90.00
#
_symmetry.space_group_name_H-M   'P 1'
#
loop_
_entity.id
_entity.type
_entity.pdbx_description
1 polymer ?
#
loop_
_entity_poly.entity_id
_entity_poly.type
_entity_poly.pdbx_seq_one_letter_code
_entity_poly.pdbx_strand_id
1 'polypeptide(L)'
;MKPHPPSSPPFPPFLPAIRRLLPRAVFFLFLFSLGYTLGFLSSSSSPPPQPPQFHVQTQLQSQPHDQIPVSTSPSPPVAPPPHDLLRFRTKCADPVPQPDVLRTVLDRVYNGSSPYAGFPPPAIAPLLYPPPHRLRGWGSTKPVFRDLIESVRPLTIIELGTFLGASALHMAALSRNLSLPSLILCLDDFRGWPGFRRRFPRDIPPPLHADALLLPQFMLAVAAAGEADRVIPVPFSTGSALAALCDWGVYGDLIEVDAGHDFHSAWADINMAYAVLRPGGVLFGHDYYTAADDHGVRRAVTLFAKVKGLRLRPHGQHWVLSPKPLDP
;
A
#
# COMPACT_ATOMS: atom_id res chain seq x y z
N MET A 1 -32.16 62.31 -37.88
CA MET A 1 -30.77 62.64 -38.26
C MET A 1 -29.84 61.75 -37.44
N LYS A 2 -29.11 60.82 -38.08
CA LYS A 2 -28.16 59.92 -37.42
C LYS A 2 -26.79 60.62 -37.33
N PRO A 3 -26.09 60.63 -36.18
CA PRO A 3 -24.69 61.02 -36.13
C PRO A 3 -23.78 59.85 -36.49
N HIS A 4 -22.73 60.14 -37.26
CA HIS A 4 -21.66 59.20 -37.62
C HIS A 4 -20.78 58.87 -36.40
N PRO A 5 -20.20 57.65 -36.33
CA PRO A 5 -19.22 57.32 -35.31
C PRO A 5 -17.84 57.93 -35.63
N PRO A 6 -17.00 58.22 -34.62
CA PRO A 6 -15.64 58.72 -34.83
C PRO A 6 -14.68 57.60 -35.26
N SER A 7 -13.67 57.99 -36.04
CA SER A 7 -12.59 57.15 -36.56
C SER A 7 -11.69 56.56 -35.47
N SER A 8 -11.26 55.32 -35.68
CA SER A 8 -10.28 54.60 -34.85
C SER A 8 -8.85 55.16 -35.01
N PRO A 9 -8.01 55.16 -33.95
CA PRO A 9 -6.61 55.59 -34.04
C PRO A 9 -5.71 54.48 -34.63
N PRO A 10 -4.50 54.82 -35.14
CA PRO A 10 -3.56 53.83 -35.67
C PRO A 10 -2.86 53.04 -34.57
N PHE A 11 -2.55 51.77 -34.85
CA PHE A 11 -1.76 50.88 -34.00
C PHE A 11 -0.36 51.46 -33.68
N PRO A 12 0.18 51.26 -32.46
CA PRO A 12 1.57 51.60 -32.17
C PRO A 12 2.54 50.54 -32.76
N PRO A 13 3.77 50.93 -33.11
CA PRO A 13 4.76 49.99 -33.62
C PRO A 13 5.28 49.06 -32.50
N PHE A 14 5.39 47.77 -32.83
CA PHE A 14 5.94 46.73 -31.97
C PHE A 14 7.39 47.04 -31.53
N LEU A 15 7.54 47.21 -30.21
CA LEU A 15 8.68 46.99 -29.32
C LEU A 15 10.08 46.72 -29.92
N PRO A 16 11.02 47.70 -29.90
CA PRO A 16 12.43 47.51 -30.24
C PRO A 16 13.27 46.77 -29.17
N ALA A 17 12.67 46.35 -28.05
CA ALA A 17 13.38 45.73 -26.93
C ALA A 17 13.80 44.26 -27.18
N ILE A 18 13.03 43.52 -28.00
CA ILE A 18 13.26 42.08 -28.25
C ILE A 18 14.53 41.83 -29.08
N ARG A 19 14.92 42.78 -29.96
CA ARG A 19 16.14 42.67 -30.77
C ARG A 19 17.45 42.82 -29.98
N ARG A 20 17.42 43.42 -28.78
CA ARG A 20 18.64 43.62 -27.96
C ARG A 20 18.98 42.43 -27.06
N LEU A 21 18.05 41.50 -26.82
CA LEU A 21 18.24 40.35 -25.93
C LEU A 21 18.67 39.07 -26.68
N LEU A 22 18.41 39.00 -27.98
CA LEU A 22 18.74 37.86 -28.84
C LEU A 22 20.25 37.49 -28.85
N PRO A 23 21.20 38.44 -29.02
CA PRO A 23 22.63 38.07 -29.07
C PRO A 23 23.16 37.58 -27.71
N ARG A 24 22.58 38.04 -26.59
CA ARG A 24 22.94 37.58 -25.25
C ARG A 24 22.44 36.17 -24.99
N ALA A 25 21.20 35.85 -25.38
CA ALA A 25 20.65 34.51 -25.24
C ALA A 25 21.42 33.47 -26.09
N VAL A 26 21.80 33.84 -27.32
CA VAL A 26 22.63 33.00 -28.20
C VAL A 26 24.02 32.77 -27.60
N PHE A 27 24.65 33.80 -27.03
CA PHE A 27 25.95 33.66 -26.36
C PHE A 27 25.90 32.71 -25.15
N PHE A 28 24.86 32.78 -24.31
CA PHE A 28 24.70 31.85 -23.20
C PHE A 28 24.45 30.42 -23.65
N LEU A 29 23.66 30.21 -24.71
CA LEU A 29 23.44 28.88 -25.28
C LEU A 29 24.72 28.29 -25.88
N PHE A 30 25.54 29.11 -26.55
CA PHE A 30 26.84 28.68 -27.05
C PHE A 30 27.82 28.32 -25.93
N LEU A 31 27.91 29.15 -24.87
CA LEU A 31 28.76 28.84 -23.71
C LEU A 31 28.31 27.57 -23.00
N PHE A 32 27.00 27.36 -22.83
CA PHE A 32 26.46 26.17 -22.18
C PHE A 32 26.71 24.91 -23.03
N SER A 33 26.50 24.99 -24.35
CA SER A 33 26.78 23.89 -25.29
C SER A 33 28.28 23.55 -25.35
N LEU A 34 29.15 24.57 -25.36
CA LEU A 34 30.59 24.37 -25.35
C LEU A 34 31.08 23.75 -24.03
N GLY A 35 30.54 24.21 -22.89
CA GLY A 35 30.83 23.61 -21.58
C GLY A 35 30.35 22.16 -21.47
N TYR A 36 29.16 21.86 -22.01
CA TYR A 36 28.61 20.51 -22.03
C TYR A 36 29.45 19.56 -22.90
N THR A 37 29.83 19.99 -24.09
CA THR A 37 30.66 19.18 -25.01
C THR A 37 32.08 18.98 -24.49
N LEU A 38 32.72 20.01 -23.91
CA LEU A 38 34.02 19.87 -23.25
C LEU A 38 33.95 18.98 -22.00
N GLY A 39 32.86 19.05 -21.23
CA GLY A 39 32.62 18.16 -20.08
C GLY A 39 32.45 16.70 -20.49
N PHE A 40 31.77 16.46 -21.61
CA PHE A 40 31.60 15.11 -22.16
C PHE A 40 32.92 14.55 -22.69
N LEU A 41 33.69 15.37 -23.42
CA LEU A 41 35.00 14.99 -23.99
C LEU A 41 36.11 14.87 -22.94
N SER A 42 35.98 15.55 -21.79
CA SER A 42 36.92 15.42 -20.66
C SER A 42 36.56 14.29 -19.70
N SER A 43 35.41 13.63 -19.89
CA SER A 43 35.05 12.45 -19.10
C SER A 43 35.90 11.26 -19.55
N SER A 44 37.01 11.03 -18.83
CA SER A 44 37.80 9.83 -18.99
C SER A 44 36.99 8.64 -18.44
N SER A 45 36.64 7.71 -19.32
CA SER A 45 36.02 6.44 -18.96
C SER A 45 37.01 5.59 -18.16
N SER A 46 36.99 5.76 -16.84
CA SER A 46 37.63 4.78 -15.95
C SER A 46 36.76 3.52 -15.96
N PRO A 47 37.33 2.32 -16.20
CA PRO A 47 36.58 1.09 -16.02
C PRO A 47 36.17 0.97 -14.54
N PRO A 48 35.01 0.37 -14.25
CA PRO A 48 34.58 0.18 -12.87
C PRO A 48 35.62 -0.67 -12.10
N PRO A 49 35.85 -0.40 -10.81
CA PRO A 49 36.74 -1.22 -10.01
C PRO A 49 36.20 -2.66 -9.99
N GLN A 50 37.08 -3.63 -10.24
CA GLN A 50 36.74 -5.04 -10.11
C GLN A 50 36.27 -5.33 -8.68
N PRO A 51 35.26 -6.21 -8.49
CA PRO A 51 34.90 -6.67 -7.15
C PRO A 51 36.11 -7.34 -6.49
N PRO A 52 36.26 -7.27 -5.16
CA PRO A 52 37.36 -7.90 -4.46
C PRO A 52 37.38 -9.39 -4.79
N GLN A 53 38.44 -9.86 -5.45
CA GLN A 53 38.70 -11.27 -5.61
C GLN A 53 39.02 -11.83 -4.22
N PHE A 54 38.08 -12.54 -3.63
CA PHE A 54 38.39 -13.50 -2.57
C PHE A 54 39.28 -14.57 -3.20
N HIS A 55 40.60 -14.47 -3.01
CA HIS A 55 41.50 -15.59 -3.21
C HIS A 55 41.19 -16.64 -2.15
N VAL A 56 40.26 -17.53 -2.47
CA VAL A 56 40.24 -18.86 -1.86
C VAL A 56 41.49 -19.54 -2.39
N GLN A 57 42.49 -19.62 -1.53
CA GLN A 57 43.72 -20.35 -1.77
C GLN A 57 43.36 -21.84 -1.77
N THR A 58 42.90 -22.36 -2.90
CA THR A 58 42.79 -23.81 -3.12
C THR A 58 44.22 -24.34 -3.19
N GLN A 59 44.76 -24.74 -2.04
CA GLN A 59 45.79 -25.76 -2.02
C GLN A 59 45.17 -27.05 -2.55
N LEU A 60 45.25 -27.24 -3.86
CA LEU A 60 45.07 -28.53 -4.48
C LEU A 60 46.32 -29.37 -4.16
N GLN A 61 46.38 -29.93 -2.96
CA GLN A 61 47.21 -31.11 -2.72
C GLN A 61 46.49 -32.28 -3.37
N SER A 62 47.06 -32.77 -4.46
CA SER A 62 46.70 -34.01 -5.12
C SER A 62 46.83 -35.18 -4.13
N GLN A 63 45.70 -35.65 -3.61
CA GLN A 63 45.55 -36.98 -3.02
C GLN A 63 44.77 -37.85 -4.03
N PRO A 64 45.19 -39.09 -4.32
CA PRO A 64 44.58 -39.90 -5.36
C PRO A 64 43.30 -40.58 -4.89
N HIS A 65 42.30 -40.54 -5.78
CA HIS A 65 41.16 -41.45 -5.92
C HIS A 65 40.43 -41.93 -4.66
N ASP A 66 39.33 -41.26 -4.34
CA ASP A 66 38.07 -41.96 -4.09
C ASP A 66 37.05 -41.47 -5.12
N GLN A 67 36.71 -42.36 -6.06
CA GLN A 67 35.70 -42.10 -7.08
C GLN A 67 34.32 -42.06 -6.43
N ILE A 68 33.71 -40.88 -6.37
CA ILE A 68 32.25 -40.79 -6.19
C ILE A 68 31.63 -41.30 -7.49
N PRO A 69 30.84 -42.38 -7.48
CA PRO A 69 30.22 -42.87 -8.70
C PRO A 69 29.15 -41.85 -9.13
N VAL A 70 29.40 -41.17 -10.24
CA VAL A 70 28.37 -40.41 -10.95
C VAL A 70 27.42 -41.42 -11.57
N SER A 71 26.30 -41.66 -10.89
CA SER A 71 25.19 -42.41 -11.43
C SER A 71 24.58 -41.61 -12.58
N THR A 72 24.72 -42.11 -13.81
CA THR A 72 24.08 -41.58 -15.02
C THR A 72 22.62 -42.05 -15.16
N SER A 73 21.95 -42.31 -14.04
CA SER A 73 20.52 -42.61 -14.05
C SER A 73 19.72 -41.31 -14.16
N PRO A 74 18.65 -41.24 -14.97
CA PRO A 74 17.79 -40.07 -15.01
C PRO A 74 17.21 -39.83 -13.63
N SER A 75 17.51 -38.66 -13.05
CA SER A 75 16.95 -38.25 -11.76
C SER A 75 15.43 -38.38 -11.83
N PRO A 76 14.77 -39.03 -10.84
CA PRO A 76 13.32 -38.98 -10.76
C PRO A 76 12.88 -37.52 -10.69
N PRO A 77 11.67 -37.18 -11.19
CA PRO A 77 11.15 -35.83 -11.06
C PRO A 77 11.21 -35.43 -9.58
N VAL A 78 11.86 -34.30 -9.31
CA VAL A 78 11.93 -33.73 -7.95
C VAL A 78 10.50 -33.67 -7.44
N ALA A 79 10.22 -34.45 -6.39
CA ALA A 79 8.90 -34.46 -5.77
C ALA A 79 8.54 -33.01 -5.43
N PRO A 80 7.29 -32.57 -5.70
CA PRO A 80 6.88 -31.22 -5.34
C PRO A 80 7.19 -31.00 -3.84
N PRO A 81 7.59 -29.78 -3.44
CA PRO A 81 7.80 -29.46 -2.04
C PRO A 81 6.61 -29.99 -1.21
N PRO A 82 6.84 -30.55 -0.01
CA PRO A 82 5.78 -31.16 0.77
C PRO A 82 4.60 -30.18 0.87
N HIS A 83 3.38 -30.68 0.60
CA HIS A 83 2.14 -29.90 0.50
C HIS A 83 1.87 -28.95 1.68
N ASP A 84 2.62 -29.09 2.76
CA ASP A 84 2.58 -28.30 3.98
C ASP A 84 3.13 -26.86 3.82
N LEU A 85 4.08 -26.63 2.90
CA LEU A 85 4.72 -25.31 2.72
C LEU A 85 3.78 -24.23 2.13
N LEU A 86 2.59 -24.61 1.68
CA LEU A 86 1.56 -23.71 1.17
C LEU A 86 0.30 -23.70 2.05
N ARG A 87 0.30 -24.35 3.21
CA ARG A 87 -0.89 -24.44 4.07
C ARG A 87 -1.06 -23.18 4.90
N PHE A 88 -2.09 -22.44 4.55
CA PHE A 88 -2.68 -21.44 5.43
C PHE A 88 -3.87 -22.03 6.15
N ARG A 89 -4.17 -21.49 7.34
CA ARG A 89 -5.41 -21.79 8.04
C ARG A 89 -6.59 -21.44 7.15
N THR A 90 -7.50 -22.39 6.94
CA THR A 90 -8.72 -22.21 6.13
C THR A 90 -10.00 -22.22 6.95
N LYS A 91 -9.92 -22.64 8.21
CA LYS A 91 -11.04 -22.70 9.15
C LYS A 91 -10.76 -21.82 10.35
N CYS A 92 -11.65 -20.88 10.62
CA CYS A 92 -11.63 -19.99 11.77
C CYS A 92 -12.62 -20.49 12.84
N ALA A 93 -12.64 -19.84 14.00
CA ALA A 93 -13.65 -20.10 15.03
C ALA A 93 -15.05 -19.70 14.53
N ASP A 94 -16.10 -20.18 15.20
CA ASP A 94 -17.48 -19.86 14.84
C ASP A 94 -17.71 -18.34 14.79
N PRO A 95 -18.44 -17.81 13.78
CA PRO A 95 -18.62 -16.38 13.63
C PRO A 95 -19.31 -15.75 14.85
N VAL A 96 -18.75 -14.66 15.36
CA VAL A 96 -19.46 -13.83 16.34
C VAL A 96 -20.65 -13.14 15.66
N PRO A 97 -21.78 -12.93 16.38
CA PRO A 97 -22.89 -12.15 15.87
C PRO A 97 -22.43 -10.76 15.45
N GLN A 98 -22.95 -10.24 14.34
CA GLN A 98 -22.50 -8.95 13.80
C GLN A 98 -22.55 -7.79 14.81
N PRO A 99 -23.61 -7.64 15.64
CA PRO A 99 -23.65 -6.56 16.64
C PRO A 99 -22.54 -6.65 17.69
N ASP A 100 -21.97 -7.83 17.91
CA ASP A 100 -20.94 -8.08 18.92
C ASP A 100 -19.52 -7.95 18.37
N VAL A 101 -19.34 -7.72 17.05
CA VAL A 101 -18.01 -7.63 16.42
C VAL A 101 -17.19 -6.47 17.02
N LEU A 102 -17.76 -5.27 17.09
CA LEU A 102 -17.05 -4.11 17.66
C LEU A 102 -16.68 -4.38 19.11
N ARG A 103 -17.62 -4.85 19.92
CA ARG A 103 -17.39 -5.19 21.33
C ARG A 103 -16.27 -6.22 21.48
N THR A 104 -16.29 -7.28 20.68
CA THR A 104 -15.25 -8.31 20.68
C THR A 104 -13.87 -7.72 20.40
N VAL A 105 -13.76 -6.86 19.39
CA VAL A 105 -12.50 -6.19 19.06
C VAL A 105 -12.05 -5.26 20.19
N LEU A 106 -12.94 -4.44 20.75
CA LEU A 106 -12.61 -3.55 21.86
C LEU A 106 -12.17 -4.32 23.11
N ASP A 107 -12.86 -5.40 23.46
CA ASP A 107 -12.53 -6.25 24.62
C ASP A 107 -11.15 -6.90 24.45
N ARG A 108 -10.84 -7.40 23.26
CA ARG A 108 -9.59 -8.15 23.00
C ARG A 108 -8.38 -7.27 22.70
N VAL A 109 -8.58 -6.09 22.13
CA VAL A 109 -7.50 -5.18 21.72
C VAL A 109 -7.28 -4.05 22.73
N TYR A 110 -8.36 -3.55 23.33
CA TYR A 110 -8.38 -2.32 24.13
C TYR A 110 -8.98 -2.48 25.53
N ASN A 111 -9.10 -3.71 26.02
CA ASN A 111 -9.70 -4.02 27.32
C ASN A 111 -11.10 -3.39 27.52
N GLY A 112 -11.89 -3.37 26.45
CA GLY A 112 -13.29 -2.93 26.44
C GLY A 112 -13.50 -1.41 26.33
N SER A 113 -12.43 -0.62 26.23
CA SER A 113 -12.51 0.83 26.06
C SER A 113 -12.31 1.26 24.61
N SER A 114 -12.94 2.35 24.19
CA SER A 114 -12.66 2.95 22.88
C SER A 114 -11.20 3.41 22.84
N PRO A 115 -10.44 3.13 21.76
CA PRO A 115 -9.07 3.65 21.61
C PRO A 115 -9.04 5.19 21.55
N TYR A 116 -10.17 5.82 21.24
CA TYR A 116 -10.30 7.28 21.18
C TYR A 116 -10.66 7.92 22.52
N ALA A 117 -10.97 7.13 23.56
CA ALA A 117 -11.31 7.67 24.87
C ALA A 117 -10.10 8.41 25.47
N GLY A 118 -10.25 9.72 25.71
CA GLY A 118 -9.18 10.57 26.23
C GLY A 118 -8.03 10.85 25.25
N PHE A 119 -8.21 10.56 23.96
CA PHE A 119 -7.23 10.83 22.91
C PHE A 119 -7.37 12.27 22.34
N PRO A 120 -6.28 12.96 21.98
CA PRO A 120 -4.87 12.60 22.21
C PRO A 120 -4.42 12.90 23.65
N PRO A 121 -3.51 12.11 24.23
CA PRO A 121 -2.98 12.40 25.56
C PRO A 121 -2.10 13.67 25.54
N PRO A 122 -2.00 14.43 26.64
CA PRO A 122 -1.27 15.71 26.69
C PRO A 122 0.20 15.64 26.26
N ALA A 123 0.86 14.50 26.46
CA ALA A 123 2.25 14.29 26.06
C ALA A 123 2.44 14.14 24.53
N ILE A 124 1.41 13.66 23.82
CA ILE A 124 1.46 13.40 22.38
C ILE A 124 0.81 14.54 21.58
N ALA A 125 -0.25 15.16 22.10
CA ALA A 125 -1.03 16.18 21.38
C ALA A 125 -0.19 17.31 20.74
N PRO A 126 0.84 17.89 21.42
CA PRO A 126 1.65 18.96 20.83
C PRO A 126 2.58 18.49 19.70
N LEU A 127 2.79 17.18 19.55
CA LEU A 127 3.67 16.60 18.55
C LEU A 127 2.95 16.30 17.23
N LEU A 128 1.63 16.12 17.28
CA LEU A 128 0.85 15.71 16.11
C LEU A 128 0.64 16.85 15.14
N TYR A 129 0.64 16.52 13.85
CA TYR A 129 0.32 17.49 12.82
C TYR A 129 -1.18 17.66 12.69
N PRO A 130 -1.68 18.90 12.48
CA PRO A 130 -3.10 19.12 12.22
C PRO A 130 -3.57 18.24 11.05
N PRO A 131 -4.75 17.61 11.16
CA PRO A 131 -5.25 16.75 10.11
C PRO A 131 -5.44 17.56 8.81
N PRO A 132 -4.84 17.14 7.69
CA PRO A 132 -4.99 17.84 6.43
C PRO A 132 -6.41 17.66 5.87
N HIS A 133 -6.86 18.60 5.04
CA HIS A 133 -8.15 18.45 4.33
C HIS A 133 -8.20 17.18 3.46
N ARG A 134 -7.05 16.74 2.95
CA ARG A 134 -6.90 15.47 2.24
C ARG A 134 -5.73 14.70 2.82
N LEU A 135 -6.02 13.55 3.41
CA LEU A 135 -4.99 12.64 3.88
C LEU A 135 -4.21 12.05 2.71
N ARG A 136 -2.95 11.74 3.00
CA ARG A 136 -2.10 11.03 2.05
C ARG A 136 -2.55 9.58 1.95
N GLY A 137 -2.77 9.15 0.72
CA GLY A 137 -3.03 7.76 0.36
C GLY A 137 -2.96 7.60 -1.17
N TRP A 138 -2.52 6.43 -1.61
CA TRP A 138 -2.38 6.09 -3.03
C TRP A 138 -3.58 5.27 -3.43
N GLY A 139 -4.24 5.62 -4.54
CA GLY A 139 -5.43 4.89 -4.97
C GLY A 139 -6.65 4.99 -4.03
N SER A 140 -6.52 5.58 -2.84
CA SER A 140 -7.50 5.53 -1.74
C SER A 140 -8.87 6.15 -1.99
N THR A 141 -9.07 6.82 -3.14
CA THR A 141 -10.36 7.41 -3.54
C THR A 141 -10.77 7.01 -4.95
N LYS A 142 -10.28 5.86 -5.45
CA LYS A 142 -10.60 5.37 -6.79
C LYS A 142 -12.03 4.80 -6.83
N PRO A 143 -12.67 4.72 -8.01
CA PRO A 143 -14.07 4.28 -8.13
C PRO A 143 -14.37 2.89 -7.56
N VAL A 144 -13.38 1.99 -7.51
CA VAL A 144 -13.53 0.62 -6.98
C VAL A 144 -14.15 0.58 -5.58
N PHE A 145 -13.80 1.53 -4.70
CA PHE A 145 -14.33 1.58 -3.33
C PHE A 145 -15.83 1.84 -3.33
N ARG A 146 -16.29 2.81 -4.13
CA ARG A 146 -17.72 3.11 -4.29
C ARG A 146 -18.45 1.90 -4.84
N ASP A 147 -17.96 1.34 -5.95
CA ASP A 147 -18.62 0.23 -6.64
C ASP A 147 -18.75 -0.99 -5.71
N LEU A 148 -17.72 -1.29 -4.92
CA LEU A 148 -17.73 -2.40 -3.97
C LEU A 148 -18.62 -2.12 -2.75
N ILE A 149 -18.59 -0.93 -2.16
CA ILE A 149 -19.47 -0.61 -1.02
C ILE A 149 -20.94 -0.59 -1.44
N GLU A 150 -21.26 -0.06 -2.62
CA GLU A 150 -22.63 -0.03 -3.14
C GLU A 150 -23.15 -1.45 -3.45
N SER A 151 -22.31 -2.33 -4.01
CA SER A 151 -22.71 -3.69 -4.39
C SER A 151 -22.68 -4.69 -3.22
N VAL A 152 -21.66 -4.65 -2.37
CA VAL A 152 -21.50 -5.58 -1.23
C VAL A 152 -22.32 -5.15 -0.02
N ARG A 153 -22.53 -3.84 0.16
CA ARG A 153 -23.18 -3.24 1.34
C ARG A 153 -22.63 -3.81 2.67
N PRO A 154 -21.31 -3.77 2.88
CA PRO A 154 -20.64 -4.50 3.96
C PRO A 154 -21.05 -3.98 5.35
N LEU A 155 -21.21 -4.89 6.32
CA LEU A 155 -21.38 -4.55 7.73
C LEU A 155 -20.03 -4.49 8.46
N THR A 156 -19.05 -5.28 8.02
CA THR A 156 -17.67 -5.23 8.49
C THR A 156 -16.71 -5.17 7.30
N ILE A 157 -15.89 -4.14 7.28
CA ILE A 157 -14.78 -3.94 6.34
C ILE A 157 -13.48 -4.19 7.11
N ILE A 158 -12.56 -4.94 6.52
CA ILE A 158 -11.21 -5.13 7.06
C ILE A 158 -10.22 -4.53 6.05
N GLU A 159 -9.36 -3.63 6.48
CA GLU A 159 -8.32 -3.03 5.66
C GLU A 159 -6.95 -3.44 6.18
N LEU A 160 -6.12 -4.02 5.33
CA LEU A 160 -4.73 -4.37 5.64
C LEU A 160 -3.80 -3.31 5.06
N GLY A 161 -3.04 -2.63 5.93
CA GLY A 161 -2.17 -1.52 5.52
C GLY A 161 -2.95 -0.21 5.41
N THR A 162 -3.30 0.38 6.54
CA THR A 162 -4.13 1.61 6.59
C THR A 162 -3.30 2.89 6.51
N PHE A 163 -2.03 2.83 6.93
CA PHE A 163 -1.14 3.98 7.04
C PHE A 163 -1.78 5.17 7.80
N LEU A 164 -2.10 6.27 7.10
CA LEU A 164 -2.75 7.46 7.66
C LEU A 164 -4.28 7.44 7.54
N GLY A 165 -4.87 6.37 7.00
CA GLY A 165 -6.32 6.13 7.00
C GLY A 165 -7.08 6.79 5.85
N ALA A 166 -6.41 7.14 4.75
CA ALA A 166 -7.06 7.81 3.62
C ALA A 166 -8.16 6.96 2.97
N SER A 167 -7.92 5.66 2.77
CA SER A 167 -8.88 4.70 2.21
C SER A 167 -9.95 4.33 3.23
N ALA A 168 -9.56 4.03 4.48
CA ALA A 168 -10.50 3.86 5.60
C ALA A 168 -11.54 4.99 5.71
N LEU A 169 -11.09 6.25 5.74
CA LEU A 169 -12.01 7.39 5.85
C LEU A 169 -12.84 7.60 4.58
N HIS A 170 -12.30 7.25 3.41
CA HIS A 170 -13.09 7.24 2.18
C HIS A 170 -14.22 6.20 2.25
N MET A 171 -13.90 4.97 2.69
CA MET A 171 -14.87 3.90 2.89
C MET A 171 -15.91 4.26 3.97
N ALA A 172 -15.49 4.92 5.05
CA ALA A 172 -16.40 5.42 6.09
C ALA A 172 -17.36 6.47 5.52
N ALA A 173 -16.85 7.45 4.77
CA ALA A 173 -17.68 8.47 4.13
C ALA A 173 -18.68 7.89 3.12
N LEU A 174 -18.24 6.92 2.30
CA LEU A 174 -19.13 6.21 1.36
C LEU A 174 -20.22 5.43 2.11
N SER A 175 -19.85 4.69 3.15
CA SER A 175 -20.79 3.92 3.98
C SER A 175 -21.82 4.83 4.65
N ARG A 176 -21.39 5.96 5.22
CA ARG A 176 -22.25 6.97 5.81
C ARG A 176 -23.23 7.57 4.79
N ASN A 177 -22.76 7.90 3.58
CA ASN A 177 -23.62 8.42 2.51
C ASN A 177 -24.70 7.43 2.05
N LEU A 178 -24.46 6.13 2.25
CA LEU A 178 -25.39 5.04 1.94
C LEU A 178 -26.18 4.56 3.16
N SER A 179 -26.08 5.26 4.29
CA SER A 179 -26.69 4.92 5.58
C SER A 179 -26.34 3.50 6.05
N LEU A 180 -25.13 3.03 5.76
CA LEU A 180 -24.63 1.74 6.21
C LEU A 180 -24.02 1.85 7.61
N PRO A 181 -24.28 0.89 8.51
CA PRO A 181 -23.67 0.83 9.84
C PRO A 181 -22.26 0.20 9.80
N SER A 182 -21.56 0.29 8.66
CA SER A 182 -20.30 -0.41 8.42
C SER A 182 -19.26 -0.10 9.49
N LEU A 183 -18.74 -1.15 10.11
CA LEU A 183 -17.53 -1.13 10.93
C LEU A 183 -16.32 -1.31 10.04
N ILE A 184 -15.25 -0.55 10.27
CA ILE A 184 -13.99 -0.65 9.52
C ILE A 184 -12.87 -0.96 10.51
N LEU A 185 -12.25 -2.14 10.34
CA LEU A 185 -11.11 -2.59 11.11
C LEU A 185 -9.83 -2.34 10.31
N CYS A 186 -8.99 -1.44 10.81
CA CYS A 186 -7.76 -1.02 10.14
C CYS A 186 -6.54 -1.74 10.74
N LEU A 187 -6.06 -2.77 10.07
CA LEU A 187 -4.96 -3.62 10.51
C LEU A 187 -3.64 -3.10 9.95
N ASP A 188 -2.81 -2.57 10.82
CA ASP A 188 -1.50 -2.01 10.50
C ASP A 188 -0.64 -2.06 11.77
N ASP A 189 0.66 -2.27 11.66
CA ASP A 189 1.52 -2.22 12.84
C ASP A 189 1.82 -0.77 13.27
N PHE A 190 1.45 0.19 12.42
CA PHE A 190 1.67 1.62 12.55
C PHE A 190 3.13 1.99 12.82
N ARG A 191 4.07 1.20 12.31
CA ARG A 191 5.51 1.49 12.36
C ARG A 191 6.06 1.95 11.01
N GLY A 192 5.31 1.72 9.93
CA GLY A 192 5.76 1.96 8.57
C GLY A 192 6.91 1.02 8.18
N TRP A 193 7.57 1.31 7.06
CA TRP A 193 8.73 0.53 6.58
C TRP A 193 10.04 1.30 6.72
N PRO A 194 11.21 0.64 6.81
CA PRO A 194 12.49 1.34 6.89
C PRO A 194 12.66 2.41 5.79
N GLY A 195 12.94 3.65 6.21
CA GLY A 195 13.17 4.78 5.31
C GLY A 195 11.91 5.52 4.83
N PHE A 196 10.70 5.07 5.17
CA PHE A 196 9.45 5.70 4.73
C PHE A 196 9.37 7.20 5.05
N ARG A 197 9.88 7.62 6.20
CA ARG A 197 9.87 9.02 6.66
C ARG A 197 10.52 9.99 5.69
N ARG A 198 11.54 9.56 4.94
CA ARG A 198 12.18 10.41 3.92
C ARG A 198 11.22 10.81 2.80
N ARG A 199 10.18 10.01 2.54
CA ARG A 199 9.13 10.33 1.57
C ARG A 199 8.02 11.21 2.15
N PHE A 200 7.83 11.25 3.47
CA PHE A 200 6.66 11.87 4.12
C PHE A 200 6.99 12.86 5.25
N PRO A 201 7.94 13.79 5.08
CA PRO A 201 8.36 14.69 6.16
C PRO A 201 7.27 15.70 6.58
N ARG A 202 6.20 15.86 5.79
CA ARG A 202 5.11 16.81 6.05
C ARG A 202 3.83 16.15 6.58
N ASP A 203 3.76 14.83 6.50
CA ASP A 203 2.54 14.08 6.81
C ASP A 203 2.67 13.35 8.16
N ILE A 204 3.91 13.13 8.63
CA ILE A 204 4.19 12.36 9.84
C ILE A 204 5.19 13.14 10.71
N PRO A 205 4.87 13.36 11.99
CA PRO A 205 5.78 14.05 12.90
C PRO A 205 7.06 13.26 13.15
N PRO A 206 8.15 13.93 13.60
CA PRO A 206 9.39 13.26 13.97
C PRO A 206 9.13 12.16 15.02
N PRO A 207 9.89 11.05 14.99
CA PRO A 207 9.71 9.98 15.95
C PRO A 207 9.99 10.44 17.38
N LEU A 208 9.29 9.86 18.35
CA LEU A 208 9.54 10.03 19.79
C LEU A 208 9.92 8.68 20.41
N HIS A 209 11.11 8.55 20.98
CA HIS A 209 11.56 7.32 21.68
C HIS A 209 11.29 6.00 20.91
N ALA A 210 11.59 5.99 19.61
CA ALA A 210 11.33 4.88 18.67
C ALA A 210 9.87 4.67 18.23
N ASP A 211 8.92 5.48 18.68
CA ASP A 211 7.57 5.52 18.13
C ASP A 211 7.56 6.24 16.77
N ALA A 212 6.88 5.63 15.79
CA ALA A 212 6.64 6.22 14.49
C ALA A 212 5.64 7.39 14.54
N LEU A 213 4.84 7.49 15.60
CA LEU A 213 3.71 8.40 15.74
C LEU A 213 2.68 8.27 14.60
N LEU A 214 2.71 7.15 13.86
CA LEU A 214 1.77 6.91 12.76
C LEU A 214 0.38 6.56 13.29
N LEU A 215 0.29 5.71 14.32
CA LEU A 215 -0.98 5.39 15.00
C LEU A 215 -1.67 6.63 15.55
N PRO A 216 -1.03 7.47 16.38
CA PRO A 216 -1.70 8.67 16.87
C PRO A 216 -2.01 9.67 15.75
N GLN A 217 -1.21 9.76 14.68
CA GLN A 217 -1.54 10.61 13.53
C GLN A 217 -2.77 10.09 12.75
N PHE A 218 -2.89 8.77 12.57
CA PHE A 218 -4.08 8.12 12.03
C PHE A 218 -5.31 8.38 12.90
N MET A 219 -5.20 8.14 14.22
CA MET A 219 -6.31 8.31 15.15
C MET A 219 -6.80 9.75 15.22
N LEU A 220 -5.88 10.73 15.15
CA LEU A 220 -6.24 12.15 15.07
C LEU A 220 -7.06 12.45 13.82
N ALA A 221 -6.69 11.87 12.68
CA ALA A 221 -7.43 12.05 11.44
C ALA A 221 -8.83 11.43 11.51
N VAL A 222 -8.96 10.25 12.10
CA VAL A 222 -10.26 9.59 12.30
C VAL A 222 -11.16 10.38 13.25
N ALA A 223 -10.63 10.81 14.39
CA ALA A 223 -11.37 11.59 15.37
C ALA A 223 -11.85 12.92 14.76
N ALA A 224 -10.97 13.61 14.00
CA ALA A 224 -11.32 14.86 13.32
C ALA A 224 -12.38 14.68 12.22
N ALA A 225 -12.47 13.49 11.62
CA ALA A 225 -13.50 13.15 10.64
C ALA A 225 -14.85 12.76 11.26
N GLY A 226 -14.93 12.64 12.59
CA GLY A 226 -16.12 12.18 13.31
C GLY A 226 -16.42 10.69 13.11
N GLU A 227 -15.40 9.88 12.83
CA GLU A 227 -15.56 8.44 12.51
C GLU A 227 -15.01 7.50 13.60
N ALA A 228 -14.73 8.05 14.80
CA ALA A 228 -14.13 7.33 15.93
C ALA A 228 -14.93 6.09 16.39
N ASP A 229 -16.25 6.07 16.19
CA ASP A 229 -17.10 4.96 16.62
C ASP A 229 -17.13 3.79 15.63
N ARG A 230 -16.61 3.97 14.40
CA ARG A 230 -16.69 2.96 13.34
C ARG A 230 -15.38 2.65 12.63
N VAL A 231 -14.36 3.50 12.73
CA VAL A 231 -13.03 3.23 12.17
C VAL A 231 -12.09 2.90 13.32
N ILE A 232 -11.81 1.61 13.50
CA ILE A 232 -11.10 1.08 14.67
C ILE A 232 -9.70 0.62 14.26
N PRO A 233 -8.63 1.23 14.79
CA PRO A 233 -7.28 0.72 14.56
C PRO A 233 -7.12 -0.64 15.23
N VAL A 234 -6.37 -1.54 14.59
CA VAL A 234 -5.91 -2.81 15.16
C VAL A 234 -4.38 -2.81 15.01
N PRO A 235 -3.63 -2.29 16.01
CA PRO A 235 -2.24 -1.87 15.86
C PRO A 235 -1.24 -3.04 15.93
N PHE A 236 -1.43 -4.01 15.05
CA PHE A 236 -0.68 -5.25 14.96
C PHE A 236 -0.34 -5.54 13.49
N SER A 237 0.70 -6.35 13.27
CA SER A 237 1.01 -6.80 11.90
C SER A 237 -0.20 -7.52 11.30
N THR A 238 -0.40 -7.38 9.99
CA THR A 238 -1.52 -7.98 9.25
C THR A 238 -1.69 -9.47 9.59
N GLY A 239 -0.60 -10.24 9.56
CA GLY A 239 -0.62 -11.67 9.89
C GLY A 239 -1.07 -11.96 11.32
N SER A 240 -0.54 -11.26 12.32
CA SER A 240 -0.93 -11.49 13.72
C SER A 240 -2.38 -11.08 13.99
N ALA A 241 -2.82 -9.94 13.43
CA ALA A 241 -4.19 -9.48 13.55
C ALA A 241 -5.18 -10.41 12.84
N LEU A 242 -4.91 -10.84 11.60
CA LEU A 242 -5.76 -11.78 10.87
C LEU A 242 -5.86 -13.14 11.57
N ALA A 243 -4.76 -13.64 12.13
CA ALA A 243 -4.78 -14.87 12.94
C ALA A 243 -5.70 -14.71 14.16
N ALA A 244 -5.59 -13.57 14.86
CA ALA A 244 -6.42 -13.27 16.01
C ALA A 244 -7.91 -13.10 15.63
N LEU A 245 -8.24 -12.37 14.57
CA LEU A 245 -9.62 -12.24 14.08
C LEU A 245 -10.21 -13.62 13.74
N CYS A 246 -9.41 -14.49 13.12
CA CYS A 246 -9.79 -15.88 12.84
C CYS A 246 -10.04 -16.71 14.10
N ASP A 247 -9.23 -16.54 15.16
CA ASP A 247 -9.48 -17.18 16.46
C ASP A 247 -10.70 -16.63 17.20
N TRP A 248 -11.03 -15.36 16.97
CA TRP A 248 -12.17 -14.71 17.62
C TRP A 248 -13.47 -14.83 16.83
N GLY A 249 -13.45 -15.48 15.67
CA GLY A 249 -14.63 -15.60 14.81
C GLY A 249 -15.09 -14.25 14.24
N VAL A 250 -14.17 -13.29 14.08
CA VAL A 250 -14.44 -11.99 13.46
C VAL A 250 -14.15 -12.10 11.97
N TYR A 251 -15.15 -11.77 11.14
CA TYR A 251 -15.07 -11.88 9.69
C TYR A 251 -15.47 -10.57 9.00
N GLY A 252 -14.85 -10.30 7.86
CA GLY A 252 -15.20 -9.19 6.98
C GLY A 252 -16.15 -9.60 5.84
N ASP A 253 -17.04 -8.68 5.44
CA ASP A 253 -17.84 -8.79 4.21
C ASP A 253 -17.05 -8.25 3.01
N LEU A 254 -16.20 -7.26 3.25
CA LEU A 254 -15.31 -6.65 2.27
C LEU A 254 -13.92 -6.53 2.90
N ILE A 255 -12.90 -7.05 2.22
CA ILE A 255 -11.52 -6.97 2.73
C ILE A 255 -10.61 -6.37 1.67
N GLU A 256 -9.87 -5.33 2.07
CA GLU A 256 -8.83 -4.69 1.27
C GLU A 256 -7.43 -5.17 1.68
N VAL A 257 -6.60 -5.48 0.70
CA VAL A 257 -5.17 -5.77 0.89
C VAL A 257 -4.32 -4.69 0.21
N ASP A 258 -3.70 -3.81 1.01
CA ASP A 258 -2.81 -2.71 0.59
C ASP A 258 -1.62 -2.55 1.59
N ALA A 259 -0.99 -3.66 1.96
CA ALA A 259 0.06 -3.70 2.98
C ALA A 259 1.47 -3.95 2.39
N GLY A 260 1.91 -5.21 2.32
CA GLY A 260 3.22 -5.57 1.76
C GLY A 260 3.16 -5.78 0.25
N HIS A 261 4.10 -5.19 -0.50
CA HIS A 261 4.04 -5.18 -1.97
C HIS A 261 4.94 -6.24 -2.64
N ASP A 262 5.73 -6.98 -1.87
CA ASP A 262 6.47 -8.12 -2.39
C ASP A 262 5.57 -9.37 -2.46
N PHE A 263 5.96 -10.34 -3.28
CA PHE A 263 5.20 -11.57 -3.48
C PHE A 263 4.86 -12.30 -2.17
N HIS A 264 5.78 -12.42 -1.22
CA HIS A 264 5.57 -13.25 -0.03
C HIS A 264 4.64 -12.59 0.97
N SER A 265 4.81 -11.29 1.20
CA SER A 265 3.91 -10.52 2.06
C SER A 265 2.50 -10.51 1.48
N ALA A 266 2.34 -10.16 0.20
CA ALA A 266 1.04 -10.17 -0.46
C ALA A 266 0.40 -11.56 -0.49
N TRP A 267 1.21 -12.61 -0.74
CA TRP A 267 0.74 -13.99 -0.71
C TRP A 267 0.21 -14.39 0.67
N ALA A 268 0.92 -14.05 1.74
CA ALA A 268 0.49 -14.33 3.10
C ALA A 268 -0.79 -13.58 3.46
N ASP A 269 -0.84 -12.27 3.19
CA ASP A 269 -1.99 -11.42 3.49
C ASP A 269 -3.24 -11.89 2.75
N ILE A 270 -3.15 -12.16 1.44
CA ILE A 270 -4.28 -12.64 0.63
C ILE A 270 -4.82 -13.97 1.17
N ASN A 271 -3.94 -14.91 1.52
CA ASN A 271 -4.38 -16.22 2.02
C ASN A 271 -5.04 -16.11 3.40
N MET A 272 -4.47 -15.32 4.31
CA MET A 272 -5.00 -15.13 5.67
C MET A 272 -6.29 -14.29 5.66
N ALA A 273 -6.35 -13.24 4.83
CA ALA A 273 -7.55 -12.43 4.62
C ALA A 273 -8.73 -13.28 4.10
N TYR A 274 -8.47 -14.18 3.16
CA TYR A 274 -9.51 -15.06 2.63
C TYR A 274 -10.08 -16.03 3.67
N ALA A 275 -9.31 -16.41 4.69
CA ALA A 275 -9.78 -17.24 5.79
C ALA A 275 -10.85 -16.52 6.63
N VAL A 276 -10.65 -15.22 6.88
CA VAL A 276 -11.58 -14.35 7.63
C VAL A 276 -12.58 -13.59 6.75
N LEU A 277 -12.68 -13.94 5.47
CA LEU A 277 -13.72 -13.41 4.57
C LEU A 277 -15.01 -14.23 4.73
N ARG A 278 -16.15 -13.56 4.88
CA ARG A 278 -17.47 -14.24 4.90
C ARG A 278 -17.77 -14.87 3.53
N PRO A 279 -18.50 -16.00 3.48
CA PRO A 279 -19.11 -16.46 2.24
C PRO A 279 -19.96 -15.35 1.60
N GLY A 280 -19.86 -15.17 0.28
CA GLY A 280 -20.45 -14.05 -0.45
C GLY A 280 -19.66 -12.73 -0.36
N GLY A 281 -18.69 -12.62 0.55
CA GLY A 281 -17.83 -11.45 0.69
C GLY A 281 -16.83 -11.30 -0.46
N VAL A 282 -16.26 -10.10 -0.60
CA VAL A 282 -15.30 -9.76 -1.66
C VAL A 282 -13.93 -9.43 -1.06
N LEU A 283 -12.89 -10.05 -1.62
CA LEU A 283 -11.49 -9.67 -1.39
C LEU A 283 -11.01 -8.83 -2.57
N PHE A 284 -10.47 -7.66 -2.27
CA PHE A 284 -9.85 -6.77 -3.25
C PHE A 284 -8.55 -6.21 -2.67
N GLY A 285 -7.78 -5.52 -3.50
CA GLY A 285 -6.55 -4.88 -3.03
C GLY A 285 -5.96 -3.98 -4.10
N HIS A 286 -4.88 -3.31 -3.74
CA HIS A 286 -4.25 -2.28 -4.56
C HIS A 286 -3.00 -2.82 -5.28
N ASP A 287 -2.16 -1.93 -5.80
CA ASP A 287 -0.90 -2.22 -6.49
C ASP A 287 -0.98 -3.20 -7.67
N TYR A 288 -2.11 -3.17 -8.35
CA TYR A 288 -2.30 -3.84 -9.64
C TYR A 288 -1.91 -2.89 -10.77
N TYR A 289 -1.02 -3.30 -11.68
CA TYR A 289 -0.50 -2.44 -12.76
C TYR A 289 0.12 -1.11 -12.27
N THR A 290 0.63 -1.06 -11.04
CA THR A 290 1.43 0.07 -10.54
C THR A 290 2.92 -0.24 -10.71
N ALA A 291 3.79 0.73 -10.40
CA ALA A 291 5.23 0.45 -10.33
C ALA A 291 5.57 -0.61 -9.26
N ALA A 292 4.67 -0.86 -8.29
CA ALA A 292 4.83 -1.91 -7.30
C ALA A 292 4.49 -3.32 -7.85
N ASP A 293 3.83 -3.42 -9.01
CA ASP A 293 3.44 -4.70 -9.65
C ASP A 293 4.66 -5.60 -9.89
N ASP A 294 5.79 -5.01 -10.31
CA ASP A 294 7.05 -5.73 -10.54
C ASP A 294 7.62 -6.42 -9.29
N HIS A 295 7.13 -6.06 -8.09
CA HIS A 295 7.59 -6.63 -6.82
C HIS A 295 6.84 -7.92 -6.44
N GLY A 296 5.61 -8.13 -6.90
CA GLY A 296 4.95 -9.43 -6.80
C GLY A 296 3.47 -9.48 -6.44
N VAL A 297 2.79 -8.36 -6.17
CA VAL A 297 1.35 -8.35 -5.81
C VAL A 297 0.50 -9.08 -6.85
N ARG A 298 0.62 -8.71 -8.13
CA ARG A 298 -0.13 -9.37 -9.21
C ARG A 298 0.16 -10.86 -9.30
N ARG A 299 1.42 -11.27 -9.12
CA ARG A 299 1.81 -12.69 -9.13
C ARG A 299 1.12 -13.44 -7.99
N ALA A 300 1.10 -12.86 -6.79
CA ALA A 300 0.47 -13.46 -5.61
C ALA A 300 -1.05 -13.63 -5.81
N VAL A 301 -1.77 -12.58 -6.19
CA VAL A 301 -3.23 -12.66 -6.41
C VAL A 301 -3.60 -13.54 -7.60
N THR A 302 -2.81 -13.54 -8.68
CA THR A 302 -3.03 -14.42 -9.85
C THR A 302 -2.90 -15.89 -9.45
N LEU A 303 -1.84 -16.24 -8.71
CA LEU A 303 -1.66 -17.59 -8.21
C LEU A 303 -2.79 -18.00 -7.27
N PHE A 304 -3.20 -17.09 -6.38
CA PHE A 304 -4.25 -17.36 -5.40
C PHE A 304 -5.59 -17.61 -6.09
N ALA A 305 -5.97 -16.76 -7.04
CA ALA A 305 -7.18 -16.91 -7.82
C ALA A 305 -7.21 -18.25 -8.56
N LYS A 306 -6.07 -18.66 -9.17
CA LYS A 306 -5.93 -19.96 -9.82
C LYS A 306 -6.10 -21.13 -8.85
N VAL A 307 -5.47 -21.07 -7.67
CA VAL A 307 -5.56 -22.12 -6.64
C VAL A 307 -6.97 -22.26 -6.08
N LYS A 308 -7.71 -21.15 -5.95
CA LYS A 308 -9.08 -21.12 -5.40
C LYS A 308 -10.19 -21.22 -6.45
N GLY A 309 -9.85 -21.25 -7.75
CA GLY A 309 -10.84 -21.24 -8.83
C GLY A 309 -11.68 -19.96 -8.88
N LEU A 310 -11.12 -18.82 -8.43
CA LEU A 310 -11.79 -17.52 -8.41
C LEU A 310 -11.48 -16.73 -9.67
N ARG A 311 -12.41 -15.86 -10.09
CA ARG A 311 -12.14 -14.91 -11.17
C ARG A 311 -11.42 -13.69 -10.60
N LEU A 312 -10.29 -13.34 -11.20
CA LEU A 312 -9.54 -12.11 -10.92
C LEU A 312 -9.86 -11.08 -12.00
N ARG A 313 -10.24 -9.87 -11.61
CA ARG A 313 -10.40 -8.74 -12.54
C ARG A 313 -9.63 -7.50 -12.05
N PRO A 314 -8.94 -6.77 -12.94
CA PRO A 314 -8.45 -5.44 -12.61
C PRO A 314 -9.60 -4.43 -12.50
N HIS A 315 -9.40 -3.41 -11.66
CA HIS A 315 -10.20 -2.19 -11.58
C HIS A 315 -9.25 -0.99 -11.37
N GLY A 316 -8.75 -0.44 -12.49
CA GLY A 316 -7.70 0.57 -12.45
C GLY A 316 -6.42 0.04 -11.81
N GLN A 317 -6.02 0.66 -10.69
CA GLN A 317 -4.83 0.26 -9.90
C GLN A 317 -5.13 -0.83 -8.85
N HIS A 318 -6.37 -1.32 -8.82
CA HIS A 318 -6.81 -2.34 -7.87
C HIS A 318 -7.11 -3.65 -8.58
N TRP A 319 -7.09 -4.73 -7.83
CA TRP A 319 -7.60 -6.03 -8.23
C TRP A 319 -8.81 -6.40 -7.40
N VAL A 320 -9.73 -7.16 -8.00
CA VAL A 320 -10.94 -7.64 -7.34
C VAL A 320 -11.11 -9.12 -7.66
N LEU A 321 -11.28 -9.94 -6.62
CA LEU A 321 -11.68 -11.34 -6.79
C LEU A 321 -13.19 -11.46 -6.88
N SER A 322 -13.68 -12.50 -7.56
CA SER A 322 -15.08 -12.91 -7.46
C SER A 322 -15.46 -13.20 -6.01
N PRO A 323 -16.73 -13.00 -5.61
CA PRO A 323 -17.18 -13.30 -4.26
C PRO A 323 -16.76 -14.69 -3.78
N LYS A 324 -16.43 -14.81 -2.50
CA LYS A 324 -16.17 -16.10 -1.87
C LYS A 324 -17.40 -16.99 -2.06
N PRO A 325 -17.25 -18.24 -2.55
CA PRO A 325 -18.38 -19.14 -2.72
C PRO A 325 -19.17 -19.27 -1.41
N LEU A 326 -20.48 -19.43 -1.52
CA LEU A 326 -21.30 -19.87 -0.40
C LEU A 326 -20.85 -21.29 -0.03
N ASP A 327 -20.74 -21.58 1.27
CA ASP A 327 -20.52 -22.96 1.70
C ASP A 327 -21.71 -23.81 1.20
N PRO A 328 -21.45 -25.01 0.65
CA PRO A 328 -22.46 -25.85 0.03
C PRO A 328 -23.54 -26.34 1.00
#